data_AF-A0A669CEQ7-F1
#
_entry.id   AF-A0A669CEQ7-F1
#
_cell.length_a   1.000
_cell.length_b   1.000
_cell.length_c   1.000
_cell.angle_alpha   90.00
_cell.angle_beta   90.00
_cell.angle_gamma   90.00
#
_symmetry.space_group_name_H-M   'P 1'
#
loop_
_entity.id
_entity.type
_entity.pdbx_description
1 polymer ?
#
loop_
_entity_poly.entity_id
_entity_poly.type
_entity_poly.pdbx_seq_one_letter_code
_entity_poly.pdbx_strand_id
1 'polypeptide(L)'
;PTWSCLRLVYQITESGSLEVLQRTEGNSFDRPLWSSRLPSDSWVVSSMDLRNNTEPYRVVIEGKPGSSKGSSVAIFEIHISPGYCLECDFEESHLCGYNNQWNANVNWYVGGGEVQVLHNDMPNDHTYNNRSGHFMYVDSIYAKTFKEVAKLVSPMTQVPMSGCLSFQYQRSEMGNLFSVFTRDQLGQYQELWRAGLENQNDWTEIPGEWISVQVDLKAPYSVQVVFEVAFNSPRGGRVALDDISFSSQFCTTDTEPTFDPSIANCDFESGFCLYTQEQAEESPWRRVSVKPNIFRNGDHTTGAGSFLLAHARLGPRFGYVSRLIGPTLAGNMKYCLTFYFSLRGFNQTDQALAVYLLQANGSQEKIWTQAERSRGIWIAADATFQTSQPAKVVFVSTCRSFWDCGSVALDDISMSLGECLLSSLLPGRCDFEAGMCGYTQDKKSDAADWERRRGPTPTSYTGPRGDHTTGPGYYLHLEASPMLPGQNARLLSRPVRGTRGRHCISFFYHMYGSGTGQLNVHINKYGKEELLWQRSGEQSIAWLKAQVEYECHSQHQIVFEAIRGSSIRSDIAIDDVVLEGGPCPDEQMNGYRRYSYEGFESKSAKILRSKQWTV
;
A
#
# COMPACT_ATOMS: atom_id res chain seq x y z
N PRO A 1 -7.94 -26.72 0.89
CA PRO A 1 -7.54 -25.43 0.27
C PRO A 1 -7.58 -24.28 1.29
N THR A 2 -6.44 -23.63 1.52
CA THR A 2 -6.32 -22.41 2.34
C THR A 2 -6.81 -21.15 1.61
N TRP A 3 -7.18 -21.29 0.33
CA TRP A 3 -7.59 -20.22 -0.56
C TRP A 3 -8.79 -20.65 -1.43
N SER A 4 -9.50 -19.66 -1.94
CA SER A 4 -10.55 -19.82 -2.94
C SER A 4 -10.41 -18.73 -4.01
N CYS A 5 -10.69 -19.04 -5.26
CA CYS A 5 -10.70 -18.06 -6.32
C CYS A 5 -12.13 -17.57 -6.56
N LEU A 6 -12.35 -16.26 -6.49
CA LEU A 6 -13.57 -15.61 -6.94
C LEU A 6 -13.36 -15.09 -8.36
N ARG A 7 -14.15 -15.61 -9.32
CA ARG A 7 -14.22 -15.10 -10.70
C ARG A 7 -15.53 -14.36 -10.91
N LEU A 8 -15.42 -13.17 -11.48
CA LEU A 8 -16.54 -12.28 -11.75
C LEU A 8 -16.54 -11.90 -13.22
N VAL A 9 -17.62 -12.26 -13.94
CA VAL A 9 -17.85 -11.85 -15.32
C VAL A 9 -18.78 -10.65 -15.31
N TYR A 10 -18.28 -9.50 -15.75
CA TYR A 10 -18.98 -8.23 -15.63
C TYR A 10 -18.82 -7.35 -16.87
N GLN A 11 -19.66 -6.32 -16.96
CA GLN A 11 -19.57 -5.27 -17.97
C GLN A 11 -19.95 -3.92 -17.35
N ILE A 12 -19.17 -2.88 -17.67
CA ILE A 12 -19.48 -1.49 -17.35
C ILE A 12 -19.69 -0.76 -18.68
N THR A 13 -20.86 -0.17 -18.88
CA THR A 13 -21.21 0.57 -20.11
C THR A 13 -21.20 2.06 -19.81
N GLU A 14 -20.61 2.87 -20.70
CA GLU A 14 -20.43 4.32 -20.59
C GLU A 14 -19.61 4.77 -19.36
N SER A 15 -20.24 4.75 -18.19
CA SER A 15 -19.60 5.09 -16.92
C SER A 15 -20.28 4.39 -15.75
N GLY A 16 -19.48 4.03 -14.75
CA GLY A 16 -19.93 3.38 -13.53
C GLY A 16 -18.75 2.91 -12.69
N SER A 17 -19.04 2.25 -11.59
CA SER A 17 -18.04 1.58 -10.77
C SER A 17 -18.56 0.25 -10.28
N LEU A 18 -17.70 -0.77 -10.32
CA LEU A 18 -17.93 -2.05 -9.70
C LEU A 18 -16.84 -2.29 -8.65
N GLU A 19 -17.24 -2.60 -7.43
CA GLU A 19 -16.33 -2.84 -6.31
C GLU A 19 -16.69 -4.17 -5.65
N VAL A 20 -15.67 -4.97 -5.36
CA VAL A 20 -15.79 -6.22 -4.61
C VAL A 20 -15.09 -6.02 -3.27
N LEU A 21 -15.84 -6.29 -2.19
CA LEU A 21 -15.43 -6.04 -0.83
C LEU A 21 -15.52 -7.33 0.00
N GLN A 22 -14.59 -7.50 0.93
CA GLN A 22 -14.63 -8.51 1.96
C GLN A 22 -15.17 -7.91 3.25
N ARG A 23 -16.26 -8.51 3.75
CA ARG A 23 -16.97 -8.08 4.95
C ARG A 23 -16.82 -9.12 6.04
N THR A 24 -15.90 -8.91 6.98
CA THR A 24 -15.72 -9.80 8.13
C THR A 24 -16.76 -9.50 9.20
N GLU A 25 -17.34 -10.54 9.80
CA GLU A 25 -18.24 -10.34 10.93
C GLU A 25 -17.49 -9.74 12.13
N GLY A 26 -18.05 -8.69 12.75
CA GLY A 26 -17.40 -7.96 13.84
C GLY A 26 -16.60 -6.74 13.40
N ASN A 27 -16.17 -6.66 12.14
CA ASN A 27 -15.45 -5.49 11.60
C ASN A 27 -16.41 -4.43 11.04
N SER A 28 -16.08 -3.16 11.30
CA SER A 28 -16.91 -2.00 10.95
C SER A 28 -16.66 -1.51 9.51
N PHE A 29 -15.55 -1.94 8.91
CA PHE A 29 -15.12 -1.59 7.57
C PHE A 29 -15.06 -2.83 6.69
N ASP A 30 -15.63 -2.72 5.49
CA ASP A 30 -15.43 -3.73 4.46
C ASP A 30 -14.07 -3.48 3.80
N ARG A 31 -13.27 -4.53 3.62
CA ARG A 31 -11.96 -4.47 2.96
C ARG A 31 -12.14 -4.53 1.45
N PRO A 32 -11.65 -3.55 0.66
CA PRO A 32 -11.67 -3.67 -0.79
C PRO A 32 -10.78 -4.82 -1.23
N LEU A 33 -11.34 -5.74 -2.02
CA LEU A 33 -10.61 -6.81 -2.69
C LEU A 33 -10.23 -6.38 -4.11
N TRP A 34 -11.17 -5.75 -4.82
CA TRP A 34 -10.97 -5.32 -6.20
C TRP A 34 -11.97 -4.22 -6.58
N SER A 35 -11.59 -3.36 -7.53
CA SER A 35 -12.53 -2.42 -8.13
C SER A 35 -12.19 -2.13 -9.59
N SER A 36 -13.20 -1.77 -10.38
CA SER A 36 -13.03 -1.26 -11.73
C SER A 36 -13.99 -0.11 -12.00
N ARG A 37 -13.51 0.85 -12.78
CA ARG A 37 -14.30 1.94 -13.37
C ARG A 37 -14.15 1.99 -14.89
N LEU A 38 -13.43 1.03 -15.45
CA LEU A 38 -13.12 1.00 -16.88
C LEU A 38 -14.34 0.46 -17.64
N PRO A 39 -14.90 1.24 -18.57
CA PRO A 39 -15.96 0.74 -19.43
C PRO A 39 -15.41 -0.31 -20.40
N SER A 40 -16.29 -1.22 -20.83
CA SER A 40 -15.97 -2.28 -21.79
C SER A 40 -17.15 -2.57 -22.70
N ASP A 41 -16.86 -2.72 -24.00
CA ASP A 41 -17.85 -3.11 -25.02
C ASP A 41 -18.16 -4.62 -25.00
N SER A 42 -17.38 -5.41 -24.26
CA SER A 42 -17.56 -6.85 -24.07
C SER A 42 -17.56 -7.24 -22.59
N TRP A 43 -17.99 -8.48 -22.30
CA TRP A 43 -17.84 -9.09 -20.98
C TRP A 43 -16.36 -9.24 -20.61
N VAL A 44 -16.02 -8.83 -19.40
CA VAL A 44 -14.66 -8.89 -18.84
C VAL A 44 -14.67 -9.82 -17.64
N VAL A 45 -13.61 -10.61 -17.50
CA VAL A 45 -13.41 -11.49 -16.34
C VAL A 45 -12.42 -10.81 -15.38
N SER A 46 -12.77 -10.75 -14.10
CA SER A 46 -11.82 -10.44 -13.02
C SER A 46 -11.72 -11.63 -12.07
N SER A 47 -10.50 -11.88 -11.57
CA SER A 47 -10.19 -12.97 -10.64
C SER A 47 -9.59 -12.41 -9.37
N MET A 48 -10.02 -12.92 -8.22
CA MET A 48 -9.65 -12.42 -6.89
C MET A 48 -9.34 -13.60 -5.96
N ASP A 49 -8.11 -13.66 -5.44
CA ASP A 49 -7.70 -14.67 -4.46
C ASP A 49 -8.29 -14.35 -3.09
N LEU A 50 -9.13 -15.25 -2.57
CA LEU A 50 -9.76 -15.15 -1.26
C LEU A 50 -9.02 -16.03 -0.26
N ARG A 51 -8.42 -15.40 0.76
CA ARG A 51 -7.79 -16.14 1.85
C ARG A 51 -8.85 -16.76 2.76
N ASN A 52 -8.70 -18.04 3.08
CA ASN A 52 -9.53 -18.67 4.10
C ASN A 52 -9.17 -18.06 5.47
N ASN A 53 -10.19 -17.56 6.17
CA ASN A 53 -10.04 -16.86 7.45
C ASN A 53 -10.77 -17.66 8.53
N THR A 54 -10.26 -17.62 9.77
CA THR A 54 -10.92 -18.23 10.93
C THR A 54 -12.23 -17.52 11.26
N GLU A 55 -12.33 -16.23 10.92
CA GLU A 55 -13.55 -15.45 11.09
C GLU A 55 -14.44 -15.54 9.84
N PRO A 56 -15.75 -15.78 10.00
CA PRO A 56 -16.67 -15.79 8.87
C PRO A 56 -16.74 -14.40 8.23
N TYR A 57 -16.72 -14.37 6.91
CA TYR A 57 -16.85 -13.15 6.13
C TYR A 57 -17.82 -13.35 4.96
N ARG A 58 -18.28 -12.23 4.40
CA ARG A 58 -19.12 -12.18 3.21
C ARG A 58 -18.36 -11.45 2.10
N VAL A 59 -18.52 -11.92 0.87
CA VAL A 59 -18.13 -11.14 -0.30
C VAL A 59 -19.30 -10.23 -0.66
N VAL A 60 -19.05 -8.93 -0.78
CA VAL A 60 -20.05 -7.91 -1.12
C VAL A 60 -19.65 -7.32 -2.45
N ILE A 61 -20.57 -7.34 -3.41
CA ILE A 61 -20.35 -6.79 -4.75
C ILE A 61 -21.25 -5.58 -4.91
N GLU A 62 -20.65 -4.40 -5.06
CA GLU A 62 -21.35 -3.12 -5.22
C GLU A 62 -21.16 -2.57 -6.63
N GLY A 63 -22.23 -2.57 -7.42
CA GLY A 63 -22.31 -1.89 -8.71
C GLY A 63 -23.01 -0.53 -8.57
N LYS A 64 -22.36 0.55 -9.01
CA LYS A 64 -22.93 1.90 -9.05
C LYS A 64 -22.86 2.42 -10.49
N PRO A 65 -24.00 2.48 -11.22
CA PRO A 65 -24.02 3.08 -12.54
C PRO A 65 -23.73 4.59 -12.45
N GLY A 66 -23.07 5.13 -13.46
CA GLY A 66 -22.83 6.56 -13.59
C GLY A 66 -24.11 7.36 -13.82
N SER A 67 -24.02 8.69 -13.77
CA SER A 67 -25.16 9.59 -13.93
C SER A 67 -25.57 9.83 -15.39
N SER A 68 -24.76 9.41 -16.36
CA SER A 68 -25.07 9.54 -17.79
C SER A 68 -26.19 8.59 -18.22
N LYS A 69 -27.02 9.03 -19.17
CA LYS A 69 -28.00 8.14 -19.81
C LYS A 69 -27.28 7.01 -20.54
N GLY A 70 -27.64 5.76 -20.25
CA GLY A 70 -27.00 4.57 -20.81
C GLY A 70 -25.93 3.94 -19.92
N SER A 71 -25.56 4.58 -18.81
CA SER A 71 -24.67 4.00 -17.82
C SER A 71 -25.27 2.78 -17.14
N SER A 72 -24.60 1.65 -17.24
CA SER A 72 -24.99 0.41 -16.57
C SER A 72 -23.78 -0.35 -16.05
N VAL A 73 -24.01 -1.09 -14.96
CA VAL A 73 -23.09 -2.10 -14.44
C VAL A 73 -23.85 -3.42 -14.44
N ALA A 74 -23.36 -4.40 -15.21
CA ALA A 74 -23.97 -5.71 -15.33
C ALA A 74 -23.00 -6.79 -14.83
N ILE A 75 -23.55 -7.80 -14.16
CA ILE A 75 -22.83 -8.99 -13.73
C ILE A 75 -23.54 -10.16 -14.40
N PHE A 76 -22.78 -10.97 -15.13
CA PHE A 76 -23.29 -12.16 -15.80
C PHE A 76 -23.13 -13.39 -14.93
N GLU A 77 -21.92 -13.59 -14.38
CA GLU A 77 -21.55 -14.81 -13.67
C GLU A 77 -20.66 -14.49 -12.48
N ILE A 78 -20.91 -15.22 -11.39
CA ILE A 78 -20.10 -15.21 -10.18
C ILE A 78 -19.76 -16.68 -9.90
N HIS A 79 -18.47 -17.01 -9.98
CA HIS A 79 -17.98 -18.36 -9.72
C HIS A 79 -16.96 -18.33 -8.58
N ILE A 80 -17.09 -19.24 -7.62
CA ILE A 80 -16.13 -19.39 -6.52
C ILE A 80 -15.65 -20.83 -6.52
N SER A 81 -14.37 -21.03 -6.82
CA SER A 81 -13.72 -22.33 -6.83
C SER A 81 -12.69 -22.45 -5.70
N PRO A 82 -12.45 -23.65 -5.15
CA PRO A 82 -11.33 -23.88 -4.23
C PRO A 82 -9.99 -23.72 -4.95
N GLY A 83 -8.96 -23.22 -4.26
CA GLY A 83 -7.62 -23.04 -4.84
C GLY A 83 -7.29 -21.58 -5.15
N TYR A 84 -6.18 -21.38 -5.85
CA TYR A 84 -5.71 -20.06 -6.30
C TYR A 84 -6.26 -19.70 -7.67
N CYS A 85 -6.40 -18.41 -7.95
CA CYS A 85 -6.91 -17.96 -9.25
C CYS A 85 -5.98 -18.24 -10.44
N LEU A 86 -4.71 -18.57 -10.16
CA LEU A 86 -3.73 -19.00 -11.14
C LEU A 86 -3.98 -20.43 -11.66
N GLU A 87 -4.74 -21.24 -10.93
CA GLU A 87 -5.03 -22.62 -11.31
C GLU A 87 -6.04 -22.67 -12.47
N CYS A 88 -5.75 -23.51 -13.46
CA CYS A 88 -6.59 -23.69 -14.64
C CYS A 88 -6.35 -25.03 -15.34
N ASP A 89 -7.43 -25.80 -15.49
CA ASP A 89 -7.54 -27.02 -16.31
C ASP A 89 -8.14 -26.71 -17.70
N PHE A 90 -8.41 -25.44 -18.01
CA PHE A 90 -9.01 -24.97 -19.28
C PHE A 90 -10.40 -25.50 -19.64
N GLU A 91 -11.06 -26.22 -18.75
CA GLU A 91 -12.39 -26.80 -19.00
C GLU A 91 -13.53 -25.78 -18.90
N GLU A 92 -13.29 -24.67 -18.22
CA GLU A 92 -14.23 -23.55 -18.13
C GLU A 92 -14.23 -22.72 -19.43
N SER A 93 -15.41 -22.35 -19.92
CA SER A 93 -15.58 -21.58 -21.18
C SER A 93 -14.87 -20.22 -21.22
N HIS A 94 -14.54 -19.66 -20.06
CA HIS A 94 -13.83 -18.40 -19.89
C HIS A 94 -12.34 -18.60 -19.55
N LEU A 95 -11.81 -19.81 -19.79
CA LEU A 95 -10.39 -20.17 -19.65
C LEU A 95 -9.81 -19.77 -18.29
N CYS A 96 -10.60 -19.89 -17.23
CA CYS A 96 -10.20 -19.54 -15.86
C CYS A 96 -9.74 -18.06 -15.70
N GLY A 97 -10.06 -17.19 -16.65
CA GLY A 97 -9.59 -15.81 -16.72
C GLY A 97 -8.24 -15.61 -17.43
N TYR A 98 -7.64 -16.67 -17.99
CA TYR A 98 -6.48 -16.54 -18.87
C TYR A 98 -6.86 -15.81 -20.16
N ASN A 99 -6.01 -14.87 -20.55
CA ASN A 99 -6.23 -14.04 -21.72
C ASN A 99 -5.20 -14.37 -22.81
N ASN A 100 -5.69 -14.71 -23.99
CA ASN A 100 -4.89 -14.84 -25.20
C ASN A 100 -4.60 -13.44 -25.75
N GLN A 101 -3.33 -13.01 -25.76
CA GLN A 101 -2.97 -11.74 -26.37
C GLN A 101 -2.96 -11.89 -27.88
N TRP A 102 -4.12 -11.60 -28.47
CA TRP A 102 -4.35 -11.73 -29.89
C TRP A 102 -3.32 -10.95 -30.71
N ASN A 103 -2.64 -11.71 -31.55
CA ASN A 103 -1.70 -11.27 -32.55
C ASN A 103 -2.23 -11.69 -33.94
N ALA A 104 -1.91 -10.94 -34.99
CA ALA A 104 -2.39 -11.21 -36.35
C ALA A 104 -1.88 -12.54 -36.95
N ASN A 105 -0.82 -13.11 -36.37
CA ASN A 105 -0.13 -14.27 -36.94
C ASN A 105 -0.22 -15.52 -36.03
N VAL A 106 0.35 -15.48 -34.82
CA VAL A 106 0.45 -16.67 -33.95
C VAL A 106 -0.30 -16.43 -32.63
N ASN A 107 -1.22 -17.32 -32.28
CA ASN A 107 -2.06 -17.24 -31.08
C ASN A 107 -2.20 -18.59 -30.41
N TRP A 108 -2.56 -18.57 -29.13
CA TRP A 108 -3.05 -19.76 -28.46
C TRP A 108 -4.49 -20.06 -28.88
N TYR A 109 -4.83 -21.33 -29.02
CA TYR A 109 -6.15 -21.81 -29.40
C TYR A 109 -6.62 -22.88 -28.41
N VAL A 110 -7.93 -22.98 -28.23
CA VAL A 110 -8.53 -24.06 -27.43
C VAL A 110 -8.54 -25.31 -28.29
N GLY A 111 -7.93 -26.38 -27.78
CA GLY A 111 -7.93 -27.73 -28.33
C GLY A 111 -8.94 -28.62 -27.62
N GLY A 112 -9.37 -29.70 -28.28
CA GLY A 112 -10.32 -30.65 -27.70
C GLY A 112 -11.80 -30.27 -27.88
N GLY A 113 -12.69 -30.88 -27.09
CA GLY A 113 -14.14 -30.86 -27.31
C GLY A 113 -14.58 -31.63 -28.59
N GLU A 114 -15.85 -32.02 -28.72
CA GLU A 114 -16.38 -32.80 -29.87
C GLU A 114 -16.20 -32.15 -31.27
N VAL A 115 -15.51 -31.01 -31.36
CA VAL A 115 -15.20 -30.31 -32.60
C VAL A 115 -14.03 -31.01 -33.31
N GLN A 116 -14.35 -32.08 -34.03
CA GLN A 116 -13.54 -32.63 -35.11
C GLN A 116 -13.36 -31.60 -36.22
N VAL A 117 -12.38 -30.70 -36.10
CA VAL A 117 -11.98 -29.86 -37.22
C VAL A 117 -10.46 -29.88 -37.39
N LEU A 118 -10.06 -30.74 -38.33
CA LEU A 118 -8.89 -30.72 -39.20
C LEU A 118 -7.67 -31.61 -38.92
N HIS A 119 -7.29 -31.99 -37.70
CA HIS A 119 -6.05 -32.78 -37.51
C HIS A 119 -6.25 -34.01 -36.60
N ASN A 120 -6.10 -35.22 -37.18
CA ASN A 120 -6.24 -36.51 -36.50
C ASN A 120 -5.16 -36.78 -35.42
N ASP A 121 -4.12 -35.94 -35.34
CA ASP A 121 -2.96 -36.06 -34.42
C ASP A 121 -3.03 -35.08 -33.22
N MET A 122 -4.21 -34.59 -32.84
CA MET A 122 -4.37 -33.82 -31.59
C MET A 122 -4.17 -34.72 -30.36
N PRO A 123 -3.42 -34.26 -29.33
CA PRO A 123 -3.32 -35.00 -28.08
C PRO A 123 -4.68 -35.08 -27.39
N ASN A 124 -4.87 -36.13 -26.61
CA ASN A 124 -5.95 -36.15 -25.64
C ASN A 124 -5.66 -35.10 -24.57
N ASP A 125 -6.72 -34.44 -24.13
CA ASP A 125 -6.75 -33.61 -22.93
C ASP A 125 -6.12 -34.33 -21.74
N HIS A 126 -5.30 -33.67 -20.92
CA HIS A 126 -4.64 -34.33 -19.80
C HIS A 126 -5.60 -34.56 -18.64
N THR A 127 -6.48 -33.59 -18.33
CA THR A 127 -7.39 -33.64 -17.19
C THR A 127 -8.32 -34.85 -17.22
N TYR A 128 -8.93 -35.15 -18.37
CA TYR A 128 -9.84 -36.29 -18.55
C TYR A 128 -9.24 -37.45 -19.36
N ASN A 129 -8.02 -37.30 -19.89
CA ASN A 129 -7.37 -38.27 -20.77
C ASN A 129 -8.26 -38.70 -21.95
N ASN A 130 -9.02 -37.76 -22.51
CA ASN A 130 -9.95 -38.01 -23.60
C ASN A 130 -9.92 -36.87 -24.63
N ARG A 131 -10.68 -37.01 -25.72
CA ARG A 131 -10.77 -35.98 -26.77
C ARG A 131 -11.81 -34.90 -26.50
N SER A 132 -12.58 -35.03 -25.42
CA SER A 132 -13.68 -34.14 -25.08
C SER A 132 -13.32 -33.05 -24.06
N GLY A 133 -12.23 -33.22 -23.32
CA GLY A 133 -11.65 -32.15 -22.49
C GLY A 133 -10.98 -31.06 -23.33
N HIS A 134 -10.55 -29.99 -22.68
CA HIS A 134 -10.04 -28.78 -23.31
C HIS A 134 -8.66 -28.42 -22.78
N PHE A 135 -7.75 -28.13 -23.70
CA PHE A 135 -6.40 -27.64 -23.39
C PHE A 135 -6.04 -26.46 -24.30
N MET A 136 -4.94 -25.77 -24.01
CA MET A 136 -4.46 -24.68 -24.88
C MET A 136 -3.35 -25.19 -25.80
N TYR A 137 -3.38 -24.85 -27.08
CA TYR A 137 -2.31 -25.20 -28.01
C TYR A 137 -1.97 -24.08 -28.98
N VAL A 138 -0.77 -24.18 -29.55
CA VAL A 138 -0.27 -23.28 -30.59
C VAL A 138 0.51 -24.09 -31.62
N ASP A 139 0.30 -23.79 -32.90
CA ASP A 139 0.83 -24.57 -34.02
C ASP A 139 1.55 -23.66 -35.03
N SER A 140 2.72 -24.10 -35.51
CA SER A 140 3.52 -23.37 -36.48
C SER A 140 2.84 -23.20 -37.83
N ILE A 141 1.83 -24.03 -38.17
CA ILE A 141 1.05 -23.89 -39.41
C ILE A 141 0.40 -22.51 -39.52
N TYR A 142 0.06 -21.88 -38.40
CA TYR A 142 -0.54 -20.55 -38.37
C TYR A 142 0.50 -19.42 -38.40
N ALA A 143 1.79 -19.71 -38.25
CA ALA A 143 2.85 -18.72 -38.20
C ALA A 143 3.19 -18.15 -39.60
N LYS A 144 2.75 -16.91 -39.86
CA LYS A 144 3.08 -16.18 -41.09
C LYS A 144 4.45 -15.49 -41.04
N THR A 145 4.90 -15.06 -39.86
CA THR A 145 6.21 -14.42 -39.65
C THR A 145 6.90 -14.94 -38.39
N PHE A 146 8.15 -15.39 -38.52
CA PHE A 146 8.95 -15.99 -37.42
C PHE A 146 9.54 -14.97 -36.42
N LYS A 147 9.01 -13.73 -36.40
CA LYS A 147 9.43 -12.67 -35.47
C LYS A 147 8.43 -12.45 -34.34
N GLU A 148 7.33 -13.18 -34.34
CA GLU A 148 6.20 -12.97 -33.46
C GLU A 148 5.94 -14.20 -32.60
N VAL A 149 5.35 -13.96 -31.43
CA VAL A 149 5.16 -14.94 -30.37
C VAL A 149 3.69 -15.00 -29.94
N ALA A 150 3.22 -16.19 -29.59
CA ALA A 150 1.91 -16.37 -28.97
C ALA A 150 2.05 -16.22 -27.45
N LYS A 151 1.17 -15.43 -26.82
CA LYS A 151 1.20 -15.19 -25.37
C LYS A 151 -0.15 -15.53 -24.74
N LEU A 152 -0.13 -16.47 -23.81
CA LEU A 152 -1.25 -16.78 -22.93
C LEU A 152 -0.92 -16.22 -21.55
N VAL A 153 -1.76 -15.31 -21.05
CA VAL A 153 -1.45 -14.51 -19.87
C VAL A 153 -2.46 -14.78 -18.76
N SER A 154 -1.97 -15.09 -17.57
CA SER A 154 -2.82 -15.33 -16.41
C SER A 154 -3.53 -14.05 -15.93
N PRO A 155 -4.56 -14.20 -15.09
CA PRO A 155 -5.01 -13.11 -14.23
C PRO A 155 -3.84 -12.52 -13.41
N MET A 156 -3.93 -11.24 -13.08
CA MET A 156 -2.97 -10.58 -12.19
C MET A 156 -3.15 -11.09 -10.77
N THR A 157 -2.07 -11.55 -10.14
CA THR A 157 -2.09 -11.92 -8.71
C THR A 157 -2.44 -10.69 -7.87
N GLN A 158 -3.41 -10.83 -6.96
CA GLN A 158 -3.84 -9.72 -6.09
C GLN A 158 -3.20 -9.77 -4.70
N VAL A 159 -2.60 -10.91 -4.36
CA VAL A 159 -1.94 -11.15 -3.08
C VAL A 159 -0.51 -11.66 -3.33
N PRO A 160 0.43 -11.35 -2.44
CA PRO A 160 1.75 -11.96 -2.48
C PRO A 160 1.64 -13.49 -2.39
N MET A 161 2.23 -14.20 -3.33
CA MET A 161 2.27 -15.67 -3.36
C MET A 161 3.65 -16.16 -3.78
N SER A 162 4.20 -17.10 -3.03
CA SER A 162 5.45 -17.78 -3.37
C SER A 162 5.28 -19.27 -3.14
N GLY A 163 5.76 -20.08 -4.06
CA GLY A 163 5.63 -21.52 -4.00
C GLY A 163 5.84 -22.18 -5.35
N CYS A 164 5.32 -23.39 -5.54
CA CYS A 164 5.52 -24.18 -6.74
C CYS A 164 4.41 -23.93 -7.75
N LEU A 165 4.79 -23.47 -8.95
CA LEU A 165 3.94 -23.46 -10.14
C LEU A 165 4.19 -24.75 -10.93
N SER A 166 3.13 -25.51 -11.18
CA SER A 166 3.17 -26.72 -11.99
C SER A 166 2.25 -26.63 -13.19
N PHE A 167 2.64 -27.25 -14.30
CA PHE A 167 1.83 -27.35 -15.50
C PHE A 167 2.26 -28.55 -16.36
N GLN A 168 1.37 -29.02 -17.21
CA GLN A 168 1.65 -30.05 -18.20
C GLN A 168 1.86 -29.40 -19.57
N TYR A 169 2.87 -29.85 -20.30
CA TYR A 169 3.04 -29.42 -21.68
C TYR A 169 3.43 -30.58 -22.60
N GLN A 170 3.09 -30.44 -23.87
CA GLN A 170 3.52 -31.37 -24.91
C GLN A 170 4.16 -30.59 -26.05
N ARG A 171 5.18 -31.19 -26.67
CA ARG A 171 5.91 -30.60 -27.80
C ARG A 171 6.11 -31.64 -28.90
N SER A 172 5.75 -31.30 -30.13
CA SER A 172 5.83 -32.25 -31.25
C SER A 172 7.14 -32.19 -32.07
N GLU A 173 7.79 -31.03 -32.13
CA GLU A 173 9.04 -30.83 -32.91
C GLU A 173 9.97 -29.79 -32.24
N MET A 174 11.27 -29.83 -32.59
CA MET A 174 12.30 -28.95 -32.02
C MET A 174 12.34 -27.51 -32.58
N GLY A 175 11.45 -27.14 -33.50
CA GLY A 175 11.47 -25.84 -34.19
C GLY A 175 10.73 -24.69 -33.48
N ASN A 176 10.24 -24.92 -32.26
CA ASN A 176 9.61 -23.92 -31.39
C ASN A 176 10.45 -23.66 -30.13
N LEU A 177 10.22 -22.52 -29.49
CA LEU A 177 10.76 -22.15 -28.19
C LEU A 177 9.59 -21.85 -27.26
N PHE A 178 9.44 -22.64 -26.20
CA PHE A 178 8.43 -22.45 -25.17
C PHE A 178 9.09 -21.91 -23.89
N SER A 179 8.63 -20.76 -23.43
CA SER A 179 9.16 -20.06 -22.26
C SER A 179 8.02 -19.55 -21.38
N VAL A 180 8.28 -19.52 -20.07
CA VAL A 180 7.35 -19.00 -19.06
C VAL A 180 8.02 -17.82 -18.38
N PHE A 181 7.29 -16.71 -18.28
CA PHE A 181 7.76 -15.48 -17.67
C PHE A 181 6.80 -15.02 -16.57
N THR A 182 7.31 -14.24 -15.62
CA THR A 182 6.46 -13.30 -14.88
C THR A 182 6.46 -11.94 -15.58
N ARG A 183 5.33 -11.24 -15.49
CA ARG A 183 5.16 -9.87 -15.97
C ARG A 183 4.55 -9.02 -14.88
N ASP A 184 5.19 -7.92 -14.50
CA ASP A 184 4.67 -6.98 -13.51
C ASP A 184 3.65 -5.99 -14.11
N GLN A 185 3.09 -5.11 -13.27
CA GLN A 185 2.15 -4.07 -13.69
C GLN A 185 2.76 -3.01 -14.63
N LEU A 186 4.09 -2.85 -14.62
CA LEU A 186 4.82 -1.95 -15.52
C LEU A 186 5.16 -2.62 -16.86
N GLY A 187 4.88 -3.91 -17.00
CA GLY A 187 5.17 -4.69 -18.20
C GLY A 187 6.59 -5.24 -18.27
N GLN A 188 7.36 -5.24 -17.17
CA GLN A 188 8.68 -5.86 -17.12
C GLN A 188 8.55 -7.38 -17.06
N TYR A 189 9.38 -8.07 -17.86
CA TYR A 189 9.40 -9.53 -17.94
C TYR A 189 10.60 -10.11 -17.19
N GLN A 190 10.37 -11.20 -16.45
CA GLN A 190 11.42 -12.01 -15.86
C GLN A 190 11.18 -13.49 -16.21
N GLU A 191 12.20 -14.16 -16.76
CA GLU A 191 12.11 -15.57 -17.14
C GLU A 191 12.02 -16.45 -15.90
N LEU A 192 11.00 -17.32 -15.86
CA LEU A 192 10.83 -18.36 -14.84
C LEU A 192 11.40 -19.69 -15.33
N TRP A 193 11.07 -20.05 -16.56
CA TRP A 193 11.40 -21.36 -17.11
C TRP A 193 11.44 -21.33 -18.64
N ARG A 194 12.20 -22.26 -19.22
CA ARG A 194 12.32 -22.45 -20.67
C ARG A 194 12.50 -23.92 -21.00
N ALA A 195 11.79 -24.40 -22.01
CA ALA A 195 11.93 -25.76 -22.51
C ALA A 195 13.32 -25.97 -23.14
N GLY A 196 14.08 -26.95 -22.65
CA GLY A 196 15.32 -27.44 -23.29
C GLY A 196 16.66 -27.03 -22.66
N LEU A 197 16.79 -26.99 -21.33
CA LEU A 197 18.08 -26.82 -20.63
C LEU A 197 18.51 -28.01 -19.76
N GLU A 198 17.66 -29.01 -19.53
CA GLU A 198 17.99 -30.17 -18.71
C GLU A 198 18.55 -31.32 -19.56
N ASN A 199 19.84 -31.56 -19.36
CA ASN A 199 20.63 -32.75 -19.73
C ASN A 199 20.31 -33.44 -21.07
N GLN A 200 21.13 -33.11 -22.05
CA GLN A 200 21.31 -33.73 -23.37
C GLN A 200 21.52 -35.27 -23.42
N ASN A 201 21.36 -36.01 -22.32
CA ASN A 201 21.80 -37.41 -22.24
C ASN A 201 20.70 -38.45 -21.95
N ASP A 202 19.43 -38.06 -21.84
CA ASP A 202 18.36 -39.04 -21.60
C ASP A 202 17.10 -38.69 -22.41
N TRP A 203 17.12 -38.97 -23.71
CA TRP A 203 15.94 -38.82 -24.55
C TRP A 203 15.65 -40.10 -25.33
N THR A 204 14.88 -40.97 -24.67
CA THR A 204 13.86 -41.79 -25.35
C THR A 204 12.53 -41.05 -25.23
N GLU A 205 12.44 -39.87 -25.88
CA GLU A 205 11.24 -39.04 -25.91
C GLU A 205 10.18 -39.76 -26.76
N ILE A 206 9.17 -40.36 -26.11
CA ILE A 206 8.04 -40.97 -26.82
C ILE A 206 7.18 -39.82 -27.37
N PRO A 207 6.98 -39.71 -28.70
CA PRO A 207 6.15 -38.65 -29.26
C PRO A 207 4.71 -38.78 -28.74
N GLY A 208 4.20 -37.73 -28.10
CA GLY A 208 2.79 -37.65 -27.69
C GLY A 208 2.50 -37.85 -26.19
N GLU A 209 3.51 -37.89 -25.31
CA GLU A 209 3.30 -37.90 -23.85
C GLU A 209 3.33 -36.48 -23.26
N TRP A 210 2.54 -36.22 -22.20
CA TRP A 210 2.54 -34.95 -21.48
C TRP A 210 3.72 -34.88 -20.52
N ILE A 211 4.46 -33.77 -20.55
CA ILE A 211 5.63 -33.52 -19.72
C ILE A 211 5.23 -32.58 -18.57
N SER A 212 5.42 -33.06 -17.35
CA SER A 212 5.16 -32.29 -16.14
C SER A 212 6.33 -31.35 -15.83
N VAL A 213 6.02 -30.07 -15.64
CA VAL A 213 7.00 -29.06 -15.21
C VAL A 213 6.63 -28.55 -13.83
N GLN A 214 7.66 -28.28 -13.03
CA GLN A 214 7.55 -27.63 -11.73
C GLN A 214 8.60 -26.52 -11.65
N VAL A 215 8.18 -25.29 -11.35
CA VAL A 215 9.06 -24.13 -11.23
C VAL A 215 8.66 -23.28 -10.03
N ASP A 216 9.64 -22.80 -9.28
CA ASP A 216 9.39 -21.90 -8.16
C ASP A 216 8.93 -20.53 -8.67
N LEU A 217 7.68 -20.18 -8.33
CA LEU A 217 7.11 -18.86 -8.56
C LEU A 217 7.29 -18.01 -7.31
N LYS A 218 7.91 -16.84 -7.47
CA LYS A 218 8.01 -15.80 -6.44
C LYS A 218 7.26 -14.56 -6.92
N ALA A 219 6.08 -14.34 -6.36
CA ALA A 219 5.26 -13.16 -6.62
C ALA A 219 5.05 -12.38 -5.31
N PRO A 220 6.06 -11.69 -4.77
CA PRO A 220 5.90 -10.84 -3.58
C PRO A 220 5.04 -9.60 -3.84
N TYR A 221 4.73 -9.31 -5.11
CA TYR A 221 3.83 -8.26 -5.58
C TYR A 221 2.98 -8.79 -6.75
N SER A 222 2.01 -8.01 -7.19
CA SER A 222 1.14 -8.34 -8.32
C SER A 222 1.93 -8.60 -9.60
N VAL A 223 1.83 -9.83 -10.11
CA VAL A 223 2.41 -10.26 -11.37
C VAL A 223 1.41 -11.11 -12.16
N GLN A 224 1.66 -11.26 -13.44
CA GLN A 224 1.03 -12.25 -14.31
C GLN A 224 2.05 -13.30 -14.69
N VAL A 225 1.60 -14.54 -14.85
CA VAL A 225 2.38 -15.59 -15.51
C VAL A 225 2.05 -15.55 -17.00
N VAL A 226 3.09 -15.51 -17.83
CA VAL A 226 2.99 -15.43 -19.28
C VAL A 226 3.62 -16.67 -19.89
N PHE A 227 2.80 -17.47 -20.56
CA PHE A 227 3.22 -18.62 -21.36
C PHE A 227 3.44 -18.15 -22.80
N GLU A 228 4.70 -18.14 -23.23
CA GLU A 228 5.12 -17.60 -24.52
C GLU A 228 5.69 -18.69 -25.42
N VAL A 229 5.20 -18.77 -26.65
CA VAL A 229 5.75 -19.67 -27.68
C VAL A 229 6.19 -18.89 -28.90
N ALA A 230 7.43 -19.10 -29.31
CA ALA A 230 8.02 -18.57 -30.53
C ALA A 230 8.33 -19.71 -31.52
N PHE A 231 8.22 -19.44 -32.83
CA PHE A 231 8.59 -20.41 -33.87
C PHE A 231 9.75 -19.90 -34.70
N ASN A 232 10.75 -20.77 -34.91
CA ASN A 232 11.91 -20.48 -35.74
C ASN A 232 11.77 -21.01 -37.17
N SER A 233 10.70 -21.74 -37.47
CA SER A 233 10.46 -22.44 -38.74
C SER A 233 8.95 -22.67 -38.94
N PRO A 234 8.47 -22.74 -40.20
CA PRO A 234 7.09 -23.14 -40.49
C PRO A 234 6.87 -24.65 -40.26
N ARG A 235 7.95 -25.43 -40.05
CA ARG A 235 7.95 -26.79 -39.50
C ARG A 235 8.41 -26.71 -38.04
N GLY A 236 7.76 -25.84 -37.29
CA GLY A 236 8.06 -25.55 -35.90
C GLY A 236 7.34 -26.51 -34.95
N GLY A 237 6.45 -27.33 -35.48
CA GLY A 237 5.58 -28.23 -34.73
C GLY A 237 4.55 -27.48 -33.90
N ARG A 238 4.10 -28.15 -32.84
CA ARG A 238 3.07 -27.70 -31.91
C ARG A 238 3.60 -27.69 -30.48
N VAL A 239 3.05 -26.78 -29.69
CA VAL A 239 3.11 -26.80 -28.23
C VAL A 239 1.68 -26.86 -27.70
N ALA A 240 1.42 -27.77 -26.76
CA ALA A 240 0.18 -27.82 -25.98
C ALA A 240 0.49 -27.59 -24.50
N LEU A 241 -0.45 -27.00 -23.77
CA LEU A 241 -0.36 -26.61 -22.37
C LEU A 241 -1.67 -26.96 -21.68
N ASP A 242 -1.56 -27.57 -20.50
CA ASP A 242 -2.71 -28.01 -19.72
C ASP A 242 -2.39 -28.08 -18.21
N ASP A 243 -3.43 -28.24 -17.39
CA ASP A 243 -3.36 -28.50 -15.94
C ASP A 243 -2.40 -27.57 -15.16
N ILE A 244 -2.63 -26.26 -15.26
CA ILE A 244 -1.89 -25.28 -14.49
C ILE A 244 -2.34 -25.33 -13.03
N SER A 245 -1.38 -25.50 -12.13
CA SER A 245 -1.62 -25.66 -10.69
C SER A 245 -0.59 -24.88 -9.87
N PHE A 246 -0.97 -24.46 -8.67
CA PHE A 246 -0.08 -23.74 -7.76
C PHE A 246 -0.16 -24.30 -6.33
N SER A 247 1.00 -24.45 -5.71
CA SER A 247 1.14 -24.83 -4.30
C SER A 247 1.90 -23.75 -3.56
N SER A 248 1.50 -23.44 -2.33
CA SER A 248 2.25 -22.52 -1.46
C SER A 248 3.56 -23.10 -0.92
N GLN A 249 3.86 -24.37 -1.22
CA GLN A 249 5.14 -25.00 -0.92
C GLN A 249 6.01 -24.94 -2.18
N PHE A 250 7.29 -24.61 -2.04
CA PHE A 250 8.24 -24.62 -3.15
C PHE A 250 8.42 -26.01 -3.73
N CYS A 251 8.81 -26.09 -5.01
CA CYS A 251 8.92 -27.35 -5.75
C CYS A 251 10.07 -28.21 -5.23
N THR A 252 11.12 -27.57 -4.73
CA THR A 252 12.29 -28.24 -4.15
C THR A 252 12.39 -27.97 -2.65
N THR A 253 12.97 -28.92 -1.91
CA THR A 253 13.24 -28.78 -0.47
C THR A 253 14.41 -27.82 -0.17
N ASP A 254 15.10 -27.34 -1.21
CA ASP A 254 16.15 -26.34 -1.09
C ASP A 254 15.51 -24.98 -0.82
N THR A 255 15.21 -24.76 0.46
CA THR A 255 14.70 -23.47 0.91
C THR A 255 15.80 -22.43 0.79
N GLU A 256 15.69 -21.53 -0.20
CA GLU A 256 16.30 -20.21 -0.01
C GLU A 256 15.77 -19.62 1.31
N PRO A 257 16.62 -19.03 2.15
CA PRO A 257 16.20 -18.53 3.44
C PRO A 257 15.08 -17.49 3.26
N THR A 258 13.99 -17.67 3.99
CA THR A 258 12.92 -16.68 4.08
C THR A 258 13.51 -15.38 4.63
N PHE A 259 13.58 -14.35 3.79
CA PHE A 259 14.08 -13.03 4.17
C PHE A 259 12.93 -12.20 4.74
N ASP A 260 13.01 -11.88 6.03
CA ASP A 260 12.07 -10.96 6.68
C ASP A 260 12.57 -9.51 6.54
N PRO A 261 11.88 -8.63 5.80
CA PRO A 261 12.28 -7.24 5.64
C PRO A 261 12.30 -6.47 6.98
N SER A 262 11.58 -6.94 8.01
CA SER A 262 11.50 -6.26 9.31
C SER A 262 12.84 -6.19 10.03
N ILE A 263 13.86 -6.91 9.56
CA ILE A 263 15.24 -6.78 10.03
C ILE A 263 15.77 -5.34 9.91
N ALA A 264 15.21 -4.54 9.00
CA ALA A 264 15.54 -3.14 8.81
C ALA A 264 14.66 -2.18 9.64
N ASN A 265 13.74 -2.66 10.47
CA ASN A 265 12.92 -1.78 11.31
C ASN A 265 13.74 -1.22 12.47
N CYS A 266 13.55 0.07 12.78
CA CYS A 266 14.18 0.69 13.93
C CYS A 266 13.42 1.94 14.41
N ASP A 267 12.96 1.91 15.67
CA ASP A 267 12.34 3.01 16.41
C ASP A 267 13.35 3.81 17.26
N PHE A 268 14.63 3.44 17.21
CA PHE A 268 15.74 4.01 17.98
C PHE A 268 15.58 4.07 19.51
N GLU A 269 14.56 3.43 20.09
CA GLU A 269 14.30 3.53 21.53
C GLU A 269 15.30 2.75 22.37
N SER A 270 15.82 1.64 21.86
CA SER A 270 16.80 0.79 22.56
C SER A 270 18.24 0.92 22.04
N GLY A 271 18.46 1.68 20.95
CA GLY A 271 19.78 1.84 20.35
C GLY A 271 19.73 2.14 18.85
N PHE A 272 20.72 1.66 18.09
CA PHE A 272 20.77 1.79 16.64
C PHE A 272 20.18 0.58 15.90
N CYS A 273 19.58 -0.38 16.61
CA CYS A 273 19.13 -1.65 16.04
C CYS A 273 20.26 -2.33 15.25
N LEU A 274 20.03 -2.69 13.97
CA LEU A 274 21.04 -3.23 13.06
C LEU A 274 21.67 -2.17 12.15
N TYR A 275 21.42 -0.89 12.41
CA TYR A 275 22.05 0.21 11.68
C TYR A 275 23.47 0.46 12.20
N THR A 276 24.36 0.75 11.27
CA THR A 276 25.77 1.06 11.52
C THR A 276 26.11 2.44 10.99
N GLN A 277 27.17 3.05 11.53
CA GLN A 277 27.64 4.36 11.11
C GLN A 277 29.08 4.24 10.60
N GLU A 278 29.43 5.04 9.59
CA GLU A 278 30.78 5.07 9.05
C GLU A 278 31.76 5.68 10.07
N GLN A 279 32.87 4.98 10.36
CA GLN A 279 33.82 5.39 11.41
C GLN A 279 34.77 6.53 10.98
N ALA A 280 34.74 6.96 9.72
CA ALA A 280 35.62 8.00 9.20
C ALA A 280 35.04 9.40 9.48
N GLU A 281 35.75 10.13 10.35
CA GLU A 281 35.74 11.58 10.60
C GLU A 281 34.73 12.44 9.79
N GLU A 282 33.49 12.60 10.28
CA GLU A 282 32.70 13.85 10.21
C GLU A 282 31.28 13.64 10.81
N SER A 283 31.04 14.12 12.04
CA SER A 283 29.75 14.17 12.77
C SER A 283 28.78 12.98 12.59
N PRO A 284 28.86 11.92 13.42
CA PRO A 284 27.91 10.80 13.36
C PRO A 284 26.49 11.22 13.75
N TRP A 285 25.48 10.47 13.27
CA TRP A 285 24.12 10.52 13.79
C TRP A 285 24.12 10.24 15.30
N ARG A 286 23.52 11.14 16.08
CA ARG A 286 23.47 11.02 17.54
C ARG A 286 22.07 10.67 17.98
N ARG A 287 21.94 9.61 18.78
CA ARG A 287 20.69 9.29 19.46
C ARG A 287 20.41 10.34 20.53
N VAL A 288 19.25 10.99 20.44
CA VAL A 288 18.80 12.05 21.35
C VAL A 288 17.49 11.62 21.97
N SER A 289 17.41 11.64 23.31
CA SER A 289 16.17 11.36 24.02
C SER A 289 15.55 12.65 24.56
N VAL A 290 14.23 12.83 24.36
CA VAL A 290 13.49 14.03 24.76
C VAL A 290 12.36 13.67 25.74
N LYS A 291 12.13 14.53 26.73
CA LYS A 291 10.97 14.49 27.64
C LYS A 291 9.93 15.53 27.19
N PRO A 292 8.63 15.34 27.46
CA PRO A 292 7.59 16.26 27.00
C PRO A 292 7.88 17.69 27.46
N ASN A 293 7.95 18.63 26.53
CA ASN A 293 7.99 20.05 26.86
C ASN A 293 7.29 20.89 25.78
N ILE A 294 6.69 22.01 26.19
CA ILE A 294 5.82 22.88 25.36
C ILE A 294 6.61 23.67 24.27
N PHE A 295 7.95 23.66 24.32
CA PHE A 295 8.83 24.50 23.48
C PHE A 295 9.84 23.73 22.62
N ARG A 296 9.86 22.39 22.66
CA ARG A 296 10.71 21.52 21.85
C ARG A 296 9.87 20.45 21.19
N ASN A 297 10.18 20.21 19.92
CA ASN A 297 9.61 19.10 19.19
C ASN A 297 10.15 17.81 19.85
N GLY A 298 9.23 17.03 20.43
CA GLY A 298 9.50 15.74 21.05
C GLY A 298 9.83 14.67 20.01
N ASP A 299 9.97 13.42 20.43
CA ASP A 299 10.01 12.25 19.53
C ASP A 299 8.68 12.10 18.77
N HIS A 300 8.70 11.51 17.57
CA HIS A 300 7.54 11.29 16.72
C HIS A 300 6.54 10.28 17.35
N THR A 301 7.02 9.27 18.06
CA THR A 301 6.20 8.16 18.58
C THR A 301 5.25 8.59 19.70
N THR A 302 5.71 9.42 20.65
CA THR A 302 4.86 9.83 21.80
C THR A 302 5.00 11.29 22.24
N GLY A 303 5.82 12.09 21.56
CA GLY A 303 6.28 13.37 22.12
C GLY A 303 7.33 13.22 23.23
N ALA A 304 7.72 11.98 23.58
CA ALA A 304 8.79 11.61 24.50
C ALA A 304 9.45 10.28 24.10
N GLY A 305 10.75 10.25 23.94
CA GLY A 305 11.40 9.08 23.34
C GLY A 305 12.72 9.46 22.69
N SER A 306 13.21 8.63 21.81
CA SER A 306 14.58 8.64 21.32
C SER A 306 14.66 8.56 19.82
N PHE A 307 15.27 9.57 19.19
CA PHE A 307 15.45 9.63 17.74
C PHE A 307 16.90 9.90 17.36
N LEU A 308 17.25 9.79 16.08
CA LEU A 308 18.57 10.16 15.59
C LEU A 308 18.63 11.61 15.12
N LEU A 309 19.66 12.34 15.52
CA LEU A 309 19.88 13.75 15.18
C LEU A 309 21.27 13.94 14.53
N ALA A 310 21.29 14.53 13.35
CA ALA A 310 22.47 15.08 12.69
C ALA A 310 22.43 16.61 12.77
N HIS A 311 23.53 17.25 13.20
CA HIS A 311 23.59 18.70 13.37
C HIS A 311 25.04 19.22 13.34
N ALA A 312 25.22 20.45 12.84
CA ALA A 312 26.53 21.06 12.60
C ALA A 312 27.29 21.54 13.86
N ARG A 313 26.63 21.84 14.99
CA ARG A 313 27.31 22.47 16.16
C ARG A 313 28.15 21.54 17.04
N LEU A 314 28.48 20.33 16.59
CA LEU A 314 29.18 19.34 17.41
C LEU A 314 30.45 18.77 16.76
N GLY A 315 30.94 19.39 15.67
CA GLY A 315 32.21 19.05 15.01
C GLY A 315 33.10 20.28 14.75
N PRO A 316 34.43 20.10 14.59
CA PRO A 316 35.39 21.20 14.48
C PRO A 316 35.47 21.88 13.09
N ARG A 317 34.63 21.54 12.10
CA ARG A 317 34.67 22.10 10.72
C ARG A 317 33.30 22.58 10.20
N PHE A 318 33.34 23.47 9.19
CA PHE A 318 32.25 24.25 8.60
C PHE A 318 31.21 23.45 7.75
N GLY A 319 30.91 22.19 8.10
CA GLY A 319 30.00 21.30 7.40
C GLY A 319 29.96 19.90 8.03
N TYR A 320 29.02 19.05 7.64
CA TYR A 320 28.95 17.66 8.08
C TYR A 320 28.36 16.73 7.00
N VAL A 321 28.77 15.46 7.00
CA VAL A 321 28.12 14.39 6.23
C VAL A 321 27.89 13.20 7.13
N SER A 322 26.64 12.98 7.54
CA SER A 322 26.28 11.88 8.44
C SER A 322 25.66 10.74 7.64
N ARG A 323 26.26 9.54 7.70
CA ARG A 323 25.80 8.34 6.97
C ARG A 323 25.37 7.25 7.95
N LEU A 324 24.11 6.83 7.83
CA LEU A 324 23.52 5.72 8.59
C LEU A 324 23.23 4.57 7.63
N ILE A 325 23.87 3.43 7.84
CA ILE A 325 23.86 2.28 6.93
C ILE A 325 23.01 1.17 7.55
N GLY A 326 21.96 0.76 6.85
CA GLY A 326 21.08 -0.32 7.27
C GLY A 326 21.63 -1.73 7.03
N PRO A 327 20.89 -2.76 7.47
CA PRO A 327 21.23 -4.16 7.19
C PRO A 327 21.12 -4.47 5.69
N THR A 328 21.67 -5.62 5.30
CA THR A 328 21.61 -6.11 3.91
C THR A 328 20.20 -6.61 3.60
N LEU A 329 19.57 -6.02 2.58
CA LEU A 329 18.33 -6.48 1.98
C LEU A 329 18.60 -7.47 0.85
N ALA A 330 17.72 -8.46 0.69
CA ALA A 330 17.82 -9.42 -0.41
C ALA A 330 17.59 -8.77 -1.78
N GLY A 331 18.25 -9.32 -2.81
CA GLY A 331 18.08 -8.91 -4.21
C GLY A 331 16.81 -9.48 -4.85
N ASN A 332 16.48 -9.00 -6.04
CA ASN A 332 15.28 -9.33 -6.82
C ASN A 332 13.96 -9.15 -6.05
N MET A 333 13.95 -8.20 -5.12
CA MET A 333 12.78 -7.89 -4.31
C MET A 333 12.43 -6.41 -4.45
N LYS A 334 11.14 -6.12 -4.30
CA LYS A 334 10.60 -4.77 -4.21
C LYS A 334 10.28 -4.48 -2.76
N TYR A 335 10.69 -3.32 -2.28
CA TYR A 335 10.53 -2.91 -0.89
C TYR A 335 9.80 -1.58 -0.78
N CYS A 336 9.00 -1.48 0.27
CA CYS A 336 8.48 -0.24 0.78
C CYS A 336 9.27 0.14 2.02
N LEU A 337 9.98 1.26 1.93
CA LEU A 337 10.61 1.92 3.06
C LEU A 337 9.69 3.06 3.53
N THR A 338 9.44 3.10 4.84
CA THR A 338 8.76 4.20 5.51
C THR A 338 9.63 4.69 6.67
N PHE A 339 9.66 5.99 6.93
CA PHE A 339 10.42 6.58 8.03
C PHE A 339 9.91 7.98 8.33
N TYR A 340 10.24 8.50 9.52
CA TYR A 340 9.94 9.87 9.90
C TYR A 340 11.19 10.72 9.94
N PHE A 341 11.10 11.96 9.49
CA PHE A 341 12.22 12.91 9.56
C PHE A 341 11.76 14.32 9.93
N SER A 342 12.68 15.11 10.48
CA SER A 342 12.42 16.53 10.76
C SER A 342 13.65 17.35 10.37
N LEU A 343 13.46 18.37 9.52
CA LEU A 343 14.54 19.32 9.20
C LEU A 343 14.26 20.64 9.89
N ARG A 344 15.31 21.33 10.32
CA ARG A 344 15.22 22.66 10.94
C ARG A 344 16.42 23.50 10.57
N GLY A 345 16.22 24.65 9.93
CA GLY A 345 17.27 25.67 9.76
C GLY A 345 18.10 25.56 8.47
N PHE A 346 17.67 24.77 7.49
CA PHE A 346 18.27 24.76 6.15
C PHE A 346 17.71 25.89 5.30
N ASN A 347 18.57 26.80 4.83
CA ASN A 347 18.14 28.01 4.13
C ASN A 347 18.29 27.98 2.60
N GLN A 348 19.02 27.02 2.02
CA GLN A 348 19.18 26.79 0.56
C GLN A 348 20.08 25.56 0.31
N THR A 349 19.56 24.34 0.48
CA THR A 349 20.34 23.11 0.23
C THR A 349 19.53 22.07 -0.50
N ASP A 350 20.01 21.62 -1.67
CA ASP A 350 19.31 20.65 -2.52
C ASP A 350 19.25 19.22 -1.94
N GLN A 351 19.95 18.93 -0.83
CA GLN A 351 20.17 17.58 -0.28
C GLN A 351 20.34 17.56 1.25
N ALA A 352 19.34 18.02 2.02
CA ALA A 352 19.42 18.04 3.48
C ALA A 352 19.36 16.62 4.09
N LEU A 353 18.46 15.79 3.57
CA LEU A 353 18.37 14.35 3.84
C LEU A 353 18.13 13.63 2.51
N ALA A 354 18.91 12.60 2.24
CA ALA A 354 18.75 11.73 1.09
C ALA A 354 18.88 10.27 1.49
N VAL A 355 18.12 9.41 0.83
CA VAL A 355 18.20 7.96 0.98
C VAL A 355 18.80 7.38 -0.29
N TYR A 356 19.83 6.57 -0.10
CA TYR A 356 20.52 5.88 -1.17
C TYR A 356 20.40 4.37 -1.01
N LEU A 357 20.40 3.68 -2.14
CA LEU A 357 20.56 2.25 -2.24
C LEU A 357 22.01 1.94 -2.60
N LEU A 358 22.73 1.27 -1.72
CA LEU A 358 24.09 0.79 -1.94
C LEU A 358 24.04 -0.69 -2.33
N GLN A 359 24.25 -0.98 -3.61
CA GLN A 359 24.24 -2.36 -4.12
C GLN A 359 25.56 -3.08 -3.80
N ALA A 360 25.54 -4.41 -3.76
CA ALA A 360 26.74 -5.24 -3.51
C ALA A 360 27.89 -4.98 -4.51
N ASN A 361 27.58 -4.54 -5.73
CA ASN A 361 28.56 -4.15 -6.76
C ASN A 361 29.25 -2.79 -6.47
N GLY A 362 28.91 -2.11 -5.37
CA GLY A 362 29.45 -0.81 -4.99
C GLY A 362 28.76 0.40 -5.65
N SER A 363 27.79 0.17 -6.54
CA SER A 363 26.99 1.26 -7.11
C SER A 363 26.04 1.86 -6.07
N GLN A 364 25.85 3.17 -6.14
CA GLN A 364 24.98 3.92 -5.26
C GLN A 364 23.91 4.64 -6.08
N GLU A 365 22.65 4.29 -5.85
CA GLU A 365 21.48 4.91 -6.49
C GLU A 365 20.72 5.76 -5.47
N LYS A 366 20.22 6.93 -5.86
CA LYS A 366 19.43 7.79 -4.95
C LYS A 366 17.95 7.47 -5.13
N ILE A 367 17.30 6.96 -4.08
CA ILE A 367 15.89 6.54 -4.12
C ILE A 367 14.95 7.59 -3.54
N TRP A 368 15.44 8.48 -2.68
CA TRP A 368 14.62 9.53 -2.08
C TRP A 368 15.49 10.72 -1.65
N THR A 369 14.94 11.94 -1.67
CA THR A 369 15.63 13.14 -1.15
C THR A 369 14.65 14.23 -0.75
N GLN A 370 14.95 14.95 0.33
CA GLN A 370 14.25 16.16 0.73
C GLN A 370 15.19 17.36 0.76
N ALA A 371 14.81 18.41 0.03
CA ALA A 371 15.55 19.66 -0.11
C ALA A 371 14.87 20.87 0.57
N GLU A 372 13.57 20.78 0.88
CA GLU A 372 12.77 21.96 1.25
C GLU A 372 12.49 22.12 2.75
N ARG A 373 12.13 23.38 3.08
CA ARG A 373 11.97 24.04 4.39
C ARG A 373 10.96 23.36 5.33
N SER A 374 11.31 22.23 5.96
CA SER A 374 10.58 21.83 7.16
C SER A 374 10.99 22.72 8.34
N ARG A 375 9.99 23.14 9.12
CA ARG A 375 10.14 24.10 10.23
C ARG A 375 10.30 23.39 11.58
N GLY A 376 10.94 22.22 11.57
CA GLY A 376 11.13 21.33 12.72
C GLY A 376 9.98 20.37 13.00
N ILE A 377 8.98 20.25 12.11
CA ILE A 377 7.87 19.29 12.29
C ILE A 377 8.35 17.89 11.82
N TRP A 378 7.89 16.84 12.48
CA TRP A 378 8.11 15.47 12.01
C TRP A 378 7.27 15.18 10.78
N ILE A 379 7.89 14.54 9.80
CA ILE A 379 7.32 14.28 8.50
C ILE A 379 7.49 12.80 8.18
N ALA A 380 6.42 12.12 7.81
CA ALA A 380 6.51 10.78 7.24
C ALA A 380 7.04 10.85 5.80
N ALA A 381 7.93 9.93 5.48
CA ALA A 381 8.38 9.69 4.12
C ALA A 381 8.20 8.22 3.80
N ASP A 382 7.79 7.96 2.57
CA ASP A 382 7.80 6.63 1.99
C ASP A 382 8.62 6.63 0.69
N ALA A 383 9.23 5.47 0.41
CA ALA A 383 9.99 5.24 -0.81
C ALA A 383 9.82 3.78 -1.23
N THR A 384 9.25 3.58 -2.41
CA THR A 384 9.20 2.26 -3.05
C THR A 384 10.41 2.10 -3.96
N PHE A 385 11.18 1.02 -3.78
CA PHE A 385 12.34 0.72 -4.62
C PHE A 385 12.48 -0.78 -4.89
N GLN A 386 13.16 -1.13 -5.98
CA GLN A 386 13.45 -2.51 -6.35
C GLN A 386 14.95 -2.73 -6.41
N THR A 387 15.41 -3.87 -5.92
CA THR A 387 16.82 -4.24 -5.95
C THR A 387 16.97 -5.46 -6.86
N SER A 388 17.95 -5.47 -7.77
CA SER A 388 18.29 -6.67 -8.57
C SER A 388 19.36 -7.54 -7.88
N GLN A 389 20.10 -6.96 -6.95
CA GLN A 389 21.14 -7.61 -6.17
C GLN A 389 20.99 -7.23 -4.69
N PRO A 390 21.59 -7.99 -3.75
CA PRO A 390 21.59 -7.59 -2.35
C PRO A 390 22.11 -6.16 -2.17
N ALA A 391 21.40 -5.38 -1.38
CA ALA A 391 21.67 -3.95 -1.24
C ALA A 391 21.40 -3.45 0.18
N LYS A 392 22.01 -2.32 0.54
CA LYS A 392 21.81 -1.65 1.83
C LYS A 392 21.19 -0.29 1.62
N VAL A 393 20.24 0.07 2.47
CA VAL A 393 19.68 1.43 2.52
C VAL A 393 20.59 2.31 3.35
N VAL A 394 20.91 3.50 2.83
CA VAL A 394 21.81 4.45 3.47
C VAL A 394 21.14 5.81 3.57
N PHE A 395 20.92 6.27 4.80
CA PHE A 395 20.43 7.63 5.08
C PHE A 395 21.62 8.57 5.19
N VAL A 396 21.61 9.61 4.36
CA VAL A 396 22.70 10.57 4.26
C VAL A 396 22.16 11.96 4.51
N SER A 397 22.66 12.61 5.57
CA SER A 397 22.44 14.05 5.77
C SER A 397 23.72 14.80 5.46
N THR A 398 23.62 15.82 4.61
CA THR A 398 24.76 16.62 4.17
C THR A 398 24.53 18.09 4.47
N CYS A 399 25.51 18.73 5.12
CA CYS A 399 25.59 20.18 5.20
C CYS A 399 26.96 20.71 4.74
N ARG A 400 26.93 21.71 3.84
CA ARG A 400 28.13 22.28 3.21
C ARG A 400 28.56 23.65 3.77
N SER A 401 27.73 24.35 4.54
CA SER A 401 27.98 25.73 5.01
C SER A 401 27.34 26.01 6.37
N PHE A 402 28.13 26.47 7.35
CA PHE A 402 27.66 26.79 8.71
C PHE A 402 26.46 27.75 8.79
N TRP A 403 26.34 28.70 7.85
CA TRP A 403 25.28 29.71 7.83
C TRP A 403 23.95 29.20 7.26
N ASP A 404 24.00 28.09 6.51
CA ASP A 404 22.85 27.44 5.88
C ASP A 404 22.57 26.04 6.48
N CYS A 405 23.30 25.65 7.53
CA CYS A 405 23.15 24.36 8.19
C CYS A 405 21.97 24.35 9.15
N GLY A 406 21.09 23.36 8.93
CA GLY A 406 20.10 22.96 9.88
C GLY A 406 20.48 21.73 10.72
N SER A 407 19.49 21.20 11.43
CA SER A 407 19.50 19.86 12.01
C SER A 407 18.54 18.95 11.26
N VAL A 408 18.92 17.68 11.11
CA VAL A 408 18.07 16.61 10.59
C VAL A 408 17.81 15.60 11.70
N ALA A 409 16.56 15.36 12.02
CA ALA A 409 16.14 14.25 12.86
C ALA A 409 15.58 13.12 11.99
N LEU A 410 15.79 11.87 12.40
CA LEU A 410 15.32 10.65 11.74
C LEU A 410 14.78 9.70 12.80
N ASP A 411 13.64 9.08 12.52
CA ASP A 411 12.94 8.20 13.44
C ASP A 411 12.08 7.15 12.74
N ASP A 412 11.63 6.14 13.50
CA ASP A 412 10.59 5.18 13.10
C ASP A 412 10.78 4.58 11.70
N ILE A 413 11.95 3.98 11.45
CA ILE A 413 12.21 3.30 10.18
C ILE A 413 11.46 1.97 10.14
N SER A 414 10.72 1.75 9.07
CA SER A 414 9.99 0.51 8.81
C SER A 414 10.16 0.07 7.36
N MET A 415 10.38 -1.22 7.16
CA MET A 415 10.63 -1.87 5.88
C MET A 415 9.63 -3.02 5.68
N SER A 416 8.97 -3.03 4.54
CA SER A 416 8.05 -4.10 4.14
C SER A 416 8.29 -4.52 2.68
N LEU A 417 7.86 -5.73 2.32
CA LEU A 417 7.90 -6.20 0.93
C LEU A 417 6.74 -5.60 0.14
N GLY A 418 7.01 -5.24 -1.12
CA GLY A 418 6.01 -4.69 -2.05
C GLY A 418 6.08 -3.16 -2.19
N GLU A 419 4.99 -2.57 -2.67
CA GLU A 419 4.84 -1.11 -2.80
C GLU A 419 4.33 -0.51 -1.50
N CYS A 420 4.69 0.74 -1.24
CA CYS A 420 4.07 1.50 -0.17
C CYS A 420 2.60 1.71 -0.51
N LEU A 421 1.71 0.97 0.16
CA LEU A 421 0.28 1.16 0.02
C LEU A 421 -0.03 2.59 0.45
N LEU A 422 -0.51 3.42 -0.48
CA LEU A 422 -1.04 4.73 -0.16
C LEU A 422 -2.06 4.56 0.98
N SER A 423 -1.93 5.34 2.07
CA SER A 423 -2.87 5.30 3.21
C SER A 423 -4.33 5.43 2.73
N SER A 424 -4.54 6.18 1.65
CA SER A 424 -5.81 6.32 0.91
C SER A 424 -6.46 5.04 0.36
N LEU A 425 -5.76 3.90 0.33
CA LEU A 425 -6.28 2.59 -0.09
C LEU A 425 -6.75 1.71 1.08
N LEU A 426 -6.38 2.06 2.32
CA LEU A 426 -6.84 1.35 3.52
C LEU A 426 -8.20 1.88 3.95
N PRO A 427 -9.24 1.04 4.03
CA PRO A 427 -10.58 1.50 4.42
C PRO A 427 -10.56 2.05 5.84
N GLY A 428 -11.16 3.22 6.02
CA GLY A 428 -11.15 3.96 7.28
C GLY A 428 -9.95 4.91 7.45
N ARG A 429 -8.96 4.90 6.55
CA ARG A 429 -7.82 5.84 6.60
C ARG A 429 -7.85 6.86 5.45
N CYS A 430 -7.50 8.10 5.76
CA CYS A 430 -7.41 9.16 4.76
C CYS A 430 -6.42 10.26 5.15
N ASP A 431 -5.35 10.37 4.37
CA ASP A 431 -4.30 11.40 4.41
C ASP A 431 -4.49 12.50 3.34
N PHE A 432 -5.59 12.43 2.59
CA PHE A 432 -5.96 13.37 1.52
C PHE A 432 -5.00 13.53 0.32
N GLU A 433 -3.91 12.75 0.25
CA GLU A 433 -2.90 12.85 -0.81
C GLU A 433 -3.45 12.47 -2.19
N ALA A 434 -4.12 11.31 -2.28
CA ALA A 434 -4.66 10.78 -3.52
C ALA A 434 -6.09 11.24 -3.82
N GLY A 435 -6.74 11.99 -2.92
CA GLY A 435 -8.17 12.30 -3.04
C GLY A 435 -8.87 12.45 -1.70
N MET A 436 -10.19 12.50 -1.72
CA MET A 436 -11.01 12.54 -0.51
C MET A 436 -11.21 11.16 0.12
N CYS A 437 -10.52 10.09 -0.33
CA CYS A 437 -10.67 8.70 0.15
C CYS A 437 -12.13 8.18 0.23
N GLY A 438 -13.03 8.74 -0.58
CA GLY A 438 -14.46 8.42 -0.58
C GLY A 438 -15.31 9.19 0.45
N TYR A 439 -14.74 10.16 1.16
CA TYR A 439 -15.51 11.21 1.83
C TYR A 439 -16.26 12.07 0.81
N THR A 440 -17.43 12.57 1.20
CA THR A 440 -18.32 13.37 0.36
C THR A 440 -18.73 14.66 1.06
N GLN A 441 -18.79 15.77 0.32
CA GLN A 441 -19.29 17.07 0.81
C GLN A 441 -20.83 17.07 0.97
N ASP A 442 -21.35 17.73 2.01
CA ASP A 442 -22.79 17.83 2.29
C ASP A 442 -23.48 18.98 1.56
N LYS A 443 -23.52 18.94 0.22
CA LYS A 443 -24.07 20.03 -0.61
C LYS A 443 -25.53 20.43 -0.38
N LYS A 444 -26.25 19.74 0.51
CA LYS A 444 -27.67 19.97 0.80
C LYS A 444 -27.91 20.65 2.15
N SER A 445 -26.98 20.49 3.09
CA SER A 445 -27.22 20.82 4.50
C SER A 445 -26.19 21.78 5.08
N ASP A 446 -25.23 22.22 4.26
CA ASP A 446 -24.20 23.19 4.62
C ASP A 446 -24.21 24.44 3.71
N ALA A 447 -23.38 25.41 4.07
CA ALA A 447 -23.27 26.70 3.38
C ALA A 447 -21.95 26.88 2.60
N ALA A 448 -20.99 25.96 2.79
CA ALA A 448 -19.69 25.95 2.13
C ALA A 448 -19.14 24.51 2.06
N ASP A 449 -18.20 24.25 1.14
CA ASP A 449 -17.53 22.96 1.00
C ASP A 449 -16.15 22.98 1.68
N TRP A 450 -15.66 21.83 2.15
CA TRP A 450 -14.25 21.68 2.54
C TRP A 450 -13.34 21.76 1.31
N GLU A 451 -12.23 22.48 1.41
CA GLU A 451 -11.27 22.62 0.33
C GLU A 451 -10.02 21.77 0.59
N ARG A 452 -9.62 20.98 -0.41
CA ARG A 452 -8.33 20.29 -0.40
C ARG A 452 -7.24 21.25 -0.83
N ARG A 453 -6.23 21.42 0.02
CA ARG A 453 -5.16 22.41 -0.19
C ARG A 453 -3.80 21.81 0.09
N ARG A 454 -2.81 22.35 -0.62
CA ARG A 454 -1.38 22.16 -0.40
C ARG A 454 -0.74 23.48 0.01
N GLY A 455 0.10 23.47 1.04
CA GLY A 455 0.75 24.67 1.58
C GLY A 455 -0.21 25.58 2.38
N PRO A 456 0.12 26.86 2.61
CA PRO A 456 -0.63 27.74 3.51
C PRO A 456 -2.01 28.17 2.98
N THR A 457 -2.93 28.49 3.89
CA THR A 457 -4.22 29.13 3.53
C THR A 457 -4.01 30.57 3.02
N PRO A 458 -4.91 31.12 2.20
CA PRO A 458 -4.81 32.47 1.64
C PRO A 458 -4.90 33.55 2.72
N THR A 459 -5.68 33.30 3.77
CA THR A 459 -5.88 34.26 4.84
C THR A 459 -4.65 34.27 5.75
N SER A 460 -4.04 35.44 5.94
CA SER A 460 -2.82 35.54 6.77
C SER A 460 -3.12 35.27 8.25
N TYR A 461 -2.15 34.71 8.99
CA TYR A 461 -2.24 34.42 10.43
C TYR A 461 -3.41 33.49 10.82
N THR A 462 -3.74 32.54 9.96
CA THR A 462 -4.71 31.46 10.17
C THR A 462 -4.27 30.26 9.33
N GLY A 463 -4.92 29.11 9.53
CA GLY A 463 -4.66 27.89 8.76
C GLY A 463 -3.26 27.28 8.97
N PRO A 464 -3.09 25.99 8.65
CA PRO A 464 -1.79 25.36 8.77
C PRO A 464 -0.88 25.83 7.63
N ARG A 465 0.44 25.67 7.81
CA ARG A 465 1.44 26.02 6.78
C ARG A 465 1.59 24.96 5.69
N GLY A 466 0.97 23.80 5.89
CA GLY A 466 1.14 22.55 5.17
C GLY A 466 0.31 21.45 5.82
N ASP A 467 0.21 20.29 5.18
CA ASP A 467 -0.39 19.08 5.74
C ASP A 467 0.35 18.61 7.00
N HIS A 468 -0.26 17.70 7.74
CA HIS A 468 0.31 17.12 8.96
C HIS A 468 1.40 16.09 8.63
N THR A 469 1.14 15.19 7.68
CA THR A 469 2.04 14.05 7.38
C THR A 469 3.36 14.50 6.77
N THR A 470 3.34 15.32 5.71
CA THR A 470 4.53 15.62 4.91
C THR A 470 5.02 17.06 5.01
N GLY A 471 4.14 18.01 5.24
CA GLY A 471 4.39 19.45 5.08
C GLY A 471 4.00 20.00 3.69
N PRO A 472 4.49 19.48 2.54
CA PRO A 472 4.08 19.90 1.21
C PRO A 472 2.97 19.02 0.58
N GLY A 473 2.34 18.16 1.35
CA GLY A 473 1.22 17.31 0.97
C GLY A 473 -0.12 18.07 0.98
N TYR A 474 -1.20 17.31 1.01
CA TYR A 474 -2.57 17.78 0.96
C TYR A 474 -3.28 17.56 2.28
N TYR A 475 -4.07 18.55 2.69
CA TYR A 475 -4.99 18.46 3.82
C TYR A 475 -6.34 19.07 3.44
N LEU A 476 -7.35 18.88 4.28
CA LEU A 476 -8.63 19.56 4.12
C LEU A 476 -8.74 20.75 5.05
N HIS A 477 -9.31 21.83 4.54
CA HIS A 477 -9.61 23.00 5.34
C HIS A 477 -10.90 23.68 4.94
N LEU A 478 -11.48 24.37 5.91
CA LEU A 478 -12.50 25.38 5.72
C LEU A 478 -11.81 26.71 5.44
N GLU A 479 -11.96 27.24 4.22
CA GLU A 479 -11.55 28.62 3.92
C GLU A 479 -12.59 29.57 4.48
N ALA A 480 -12.25 30.28 5.55
CA ALA A 480 -13.23 31.10 6.24
C ALA A 480 -13.58 32.37 5.45
N SER A 481 -12.63 33.00 4.74
CA SER A 481 -12.82 34.34 4.18
C SER A 481 -14.08 34.58 3.31
N PRO A 482 -14.55 33.66 2.44
CA PRO A 482 -15.75 33.87 1.62
C PRO A 482 -17.07 33.64 2.39
N MET A 483 -17.02 33.05 3.59
CA MET A 483 -18.23 32.67 4.34
C MET A 483 -18.83 33.84 5.14
N LEU A 484 -19.93 33.60 5.84
CA LEU A 484 -20.48 34.48 6.88
C LEU A 484 -20.29 33.83 8.26
N PRO A 485 -20.19 34.61 9.35
CA PRO A 485 -20.14 34.05 10.70
C PRO A 485 -21.32 33.09 10.96
N GLY A 486 -21.02 31.91 11.51
CA GLY A 486 -22.01 30.86 11.79
C GLY A 486 -22.34 29.93 10.62
N GLN A 487 -21.85 30.19 9.41
CA GLN A 487 -21.93 29.22 8.31
C GLN A 487 -21.02 28.02 8.57
N ASN A 488 -21.41 26.86 8.04
CA ASN A 488 -20.71 25.60 8.23
C ASN A 488 -20.34 24.94 6.89
N ALA A 489 -19.39 24.02 6.96
CA ALA A 489 -19.06 23.05 5.93
C ALA A 489 -19.01 21.64 6.53
N ARG A 490 -19.55 20.66 5.83
CA ARG A 490 -19.73 19.30 6.36
C ARG A 490 -19.14 18.25 5.42
N LEU A 491 -18.30 17.38 5.99
CA LEU A 491 -17.64 16.28 5.29
C LEU A 491 -18.11 14.94 5.87
N LEU A 492 -18.71 14.10 5.03
CA LEU A 492 -19.28 12.82 5.43
C LEU A 492 -18.37 11.66 5.03
N SER A 493 -18.14 10.73 5.96
CA SER A 493 -17.45 9.47 5.67
C SER A 493 -18.30 8.57 4.75
N ARG A 494 -17.67 7.53 4.19
CA ARG A 494 -18.44 6.39 3.66
C ARG A 494 -19.33 5.79 4.78
N PRO A 495 -20.46 5.17 4.45
CA PRO A 495 -21.28 4.48 5.44
C PRO A 495 -20.47 3.42 6.19
N VAL A 496 -20.38 3.58 7.51
CA VAL A 496 -19.72 2.65 8.44
C VAL A 496 -20.76 1.62 8.90
N ARG A 497 -20.39 0.34 8.89
CA ARG A 497 -21.26 -0.72 9.40
C ARG A 497 -21.34 -0.60 10.92
N GLY A 498 -22.56 -0.67 11.45
CA GLY A 498 -22.74 -0.79 12.88
C GLY A 498 -22.25 -2.15 13.37
N THR A 499 -21.36 -2.15 14.35
CA THR A 499 -20.88 -3.38 15.01
C THR A 499 -21.09 -3.28 16.52
N ARG A 500 -21.06 -4.42 17.20
CA ARG A 500 -21.05 -4.45 18.67
C ARG A 500 -19.63 -4.16 19.12
N GLY A 501 -19.45 -3.19 20.00
CA GLY A 501 -18.15 -2.79 20.52
C GLY A 501 -17.83 -1.32 20.29
N ARG A 502 -16.69 -0.90 20.83
CA ARG A 502 -16.17 0.46 20.66
C ARG A 502 -15.49 0.62 19.32
N HIS A 503 -15.47 1.85 18.86
CA HIS A 503 -14.72 2.30 17.70
C HIS A 503 -13.87 3.50 18.10
N CYS A 504 -12.76 3.70 17.41
CA CYS A 504 -11.92 4.86 17.56
C CYS A 504 -11.90 5.68 16.28
N ILE A 505 -12.13 6.99 16.42
CA ILE A 505 -11.80 7.98 15.40
C ILE A 505 -10.56 8.71 15.89
N SER A 506 -9.50 8.72 15.10
CA SER A 506 -8.36 9.58 15.34
C SER A 506 -8.07 10.44 14.11
N PHE A 507 -7.69 11.69 14.34
CA PHE A 507 -7.40 12.65 13.26
C PHE A 507 -6.57 13.79 13.80
N PHE A 508 -5.87 14.48 12.90
CA PHE A 508 -5.18 15.72 13.23
C PHE A 508 -6.04 16.91 12.83
N TYR A 509 -6.03 17.96 13.66
CA TYR A 509 -6.75 19.19 13.40
C TYR A 509 -5.90 20.42 13.70
N HIS A 510 -6.19 21.51 13.00
CA HIS A 510 -5.52 22.80 13.19
C HIS A 510 -6.56 23.93 13.25
N MET A 511 -6.51 24.72 14.33
CA MET A 511 -7.44 25.82 14.61
C MET A 511 -6.64 27.00 15.19
N TYR A 512 -6.34 28.00 14.36
CA TYR A 512 -5.51 29.15 14.74
C TYR A 512 -6.06 30.44 14.13
N GLY A 513 -6.22 31.48 14.95
CA GLY A 513 -6.63 32.81 14.52
C GLY A 513 -7.65 33.46 15.46
N SER A 514 -7.54 34.77 15.64
CA SER A 514 -8.48 35.50 16.48
C SER A 514 -9.90 35.42 15.91
N GLY A 515 -10.83 34.88 16.70
CA GLY A 515 -12.22 34.66 16.30
C GLY A 515 -12.47 33.36 15.52
N THR A 516 -11.59 32.35 15.62
CA THR A 516 -11.85 31.00 15.12
C THR A 516 -13.15 30.42 15.68
N GLY A 517 -13.91 29.75 14.83
CA GLY A 517 -15.19 29.12 15.17
C GLY A 517 -15.03 27.75 15.82
N GLN A 518 -15.74 26.75 15.31
CA GLN A 518 -15.89 25.45 15.97
C GLN A 518 -15.63 24.30 15.00
N LEU A 519 -15.04 23.21 15.51
CA LEU A 519 -14.91 21.94 14.82
C LEU A 519 -15.66 20.88 15.62
N ASN A 520 -16.62 20.24 14.97
CA ASN A 520 -17.48 19.21 15.54
C ASN A 520 -17.28 17.88 14.79
N VAL A 521 -17.37 16.78 15.53
CA VAL A 521 -17.48 15.43 14.98
C VAL A 521 -18.81 14.86 15.43
N HIS A 522 -19.65 14.50 14.48
CA HIS A 522 -20.96 13.89 14.72
C HIS A 522 -21.01 12.46 14.19
N ILE A 523 -21.90 11.67 14.78
CA ILE A 523 -22.39 10.44 14.19
C ILE A 523 -23.78 10.68 13.62
N ASN A 524 -23.97 10.36 12.34
CA ASN A 524 -25.26 10.47 11.65
C ASN A 524 -25.84 9.08 11.40
N LYS A 525 -27.00 8.81 12.02
CA LYS A 525 -27.76 7.55 11.93
C LYS A 525 -29.09 7.85 11.23
N TYR A 526 -29.17 7.61 9.93
CA TYR A 526 -30.39 7.84 9.12
C TYR A 526 -30.96 9.27 9.23
N GLY A 527 -30.09 10.29 9.25
CA GLY A 527 -30.47 11.70 9.39
C GLY A 527 -30.61 12.18 10.83
N LYS A 528 -30.46 11.30 11.83
CA LYS A 528 -30.38 11.67 13.25
C LYS A 528 -28.92 11.81 13.65
N GLU A 529 -28.53 13.01 14.04
CA GLU A 529 -27.15 13.32 14.42
C GLU A 529 -26.96 13.36 15.94
N GLU A 530 -25.78 12.92 16.38
CA GLU A 530 -25.34 12.94 17.76
C GLU A 530 -23.88 13.45 17.80
N LEU A 531 -23.62 14.47 18.62
CA LEU A 531 -22.30 15.07 18.77
C LEU A 531 -21.38 14.15 19.57
N LEU A 532 -20.24 13.78 19.00
CA LEU A 532 -19.23 12.95 19.66
C LEU A 532 -18.09 13.78 20.24
N TRP A 533 -17.66 14.82 19.52
CA TRP A 533 -16.51 15.64 19.91
C TRP A 533 -16.63 17.07 19.40
N GLN A 534 -16.10 18.03 20.16
CA GLN A 534 -16.13 19.45 19.82
C GLN A 534 -14.89 20.19 20.34
N ARG A 535 -14.38 21.12 19.53
CA ARG A 535 -13.47 22.19 19.95
C ARG A 535 -13.93 23.54 19.40
N SER A 536 -13.60 24.62 20.11
CA SER A 536 -14.07 25.96 19.78
C SER A 536 -13.03 27.00 20.11
N GLY A 537 -12.91 28.03 19.27
CA GLY A 537 -11.92 29.09 19.43
C GLY A 537 -10.53 28.70 18.95
N GLU A 538 -9.59 29.62 19.09
CA GLU A 538 -8.17 29.40 18.79
C GLU A 538 -7.60 28.32 19.72
N GLN A 539 -6.94 27.31 19.15
CA GLN A 539 -6.36 26.18 19.89
C GLN A 539 -4.83 26.23 19.90
N SER A 540 -4.22 26.14 18.71
CA SER A 540 -2.76 26.08 18.55
C SER A 540 -2.37 26.40 17.12
N ILE A 541 -1.15 26.90 16.95
CA ILE A 541 -0.49 27.07 15.64
C ILE A 541 0.08 25.74 15.09
N ALA A 542 0.14 24.71 15.92
CA ALA A 542 0.55 23.36 15.54
C ALA A 542 -0.67 22.47 15.30
N TRP A 543 -0.50 21.44 14.48
CA TRP A 543 -1.45 20.34 14.37
C TRP A 543 -1.61 19.65 15.73
N LEU A 544 -2.85 19.35 16.10
CA LEU A 544 -3.21 18.66 17.34
C LEU A 544 -3.92 17.35 16.99
N LYS A 545 -3.66 16.28 17.76
CA LYS A 545 -4.34 15.00 17.59
C LYS A 545 -5.63 14.97 18.40
N ALA A 546 -6.70 14.46 17.80
CA ALA A 546 -7.93 14.10 18.48
C ALA A 546 -8.12 12.58 18.44
N GLN A 547 -8.66 12.03 19.53
CA GLN A 547 -9.13 10.64 19.63
C GLN A 547 -10.53 10.66 20.22
N VAL A 548 -11.46 9.95 19.57
CA VAL A 548 -12.88 9.93 19.91
C VAL A 548 -13.34 8.48 19.92
N GLU A 549 -13.66 7.99 21.12
CA GLU A 549 -14.33 6.70 21.27
C GLU A 549 -15.84 6.86 21.07
N TYR A 550 -16.44 5.93 20.33
CA TYR A 550 -17.90 5.86 20.21
C TYR A 550 -18.38 4.42 20.03
N GLU A 551 -19.67 4.19 20.28
CA GLU A 551 -20.32 2.90 20.05
C GLU A 551 -21.53 3.09 19.14
N CYS A 552 -21.62 2.32 18.06
CA CYS A 552 -22.78 2.37 17.18
C CYS A 552 -23.12 1.03 16.55
N HIS A 553 -24.30 0.52 16.91
CA HIS A 553 -24.80 -0.77 16.47
C HIS A 553 -25.54 -0.72 15.13
N SER A 554 -25.82 0.47 14.61
CA SER A 554 -26.53 0.69 13.33
C SER A 554 -25.56 1.25 12.29
N GLN A 555 -25.88 1.07 11.01
CA GLN A 555 -25.14 1.75 9.95
C GLN A 555 -25.21 3.26 10.16
N HIS A 556 -24.07 3.93 10.04
CA HIS A 556 -23.94 5.35 10.33
C HIS A 556 -22.85 6.00 9.48
N GLN A 557 -22.76 7.32 9.51
CA GLN A 557 -21.65 8.07 8.93
C GLN A 557 -21.01 8.93 10.02
N ILE A 558 -19.70 9.16 9.90
CA ILE A 558 -19.01 10.18 10.67
C ILE A 558 -19.05 11.47 9.87
N VAL A 559 -19.43 12.57 10.53
CA VAL A 559 -19.55 13.89 9.92
C VAL A 559 -18.59 14.84 10.61
N PHE A 560 -17.63 15.36 9.86
CA PHE A 560 -16.77 16.46 10.29
C PHE A 560 -17.41 17.78 9.88
N GLU A 561 -17.75 18.61 10.86
CA GLU A 561 -18.40 19.90 10.65
C GLU A 561 -17.51 21.02 11.17
N ALA A 562 -17.09 21.91 10.27
CA ALA A 562 -16.40 23.13 10.63
C ALA A 562 -17.36 24.31 10.51
N ILE A 563 -17.45 25.14 11.57
CA ILE A 563 -18.31 26.31 11.65
C ILE A 563 -17.43 27.54 11.71
N ARG A 564 -17.66 28.50 10.81
CA ARG A 564 -16.94 29.78 10.81
C ARG A 564 -17.29 30.61 12.05
N GLY A 565 -16.28 31.13 12.71
CA GLY A 565 -16.41 32.05 13.85
C GLY A 565 -16.68 33.50 13.45
N SER A 566 -16.42 34.45 14.36
CA SER A 566 -16.72 35.87 14.13
C SER A 566 -15.79 36.56 13.14
N SER A 567 -14.65 35.94 12.84
CA SER A 567 -13.55 36.53 12.06
C SER A 567 -13.33 35.79 10.75
N ILE A 568 -12.72 36.48 9.77
CA ILE A 568 -12.20 35.84 8.55
C ILE A 568 -10.97 34.96 8.84
N ARG A 569 -10.31 35.14 10.00
CA ARG A 569 -9.17 34.33 10.45
C ARG A 569 -9.64 33.03 11.13
N SER A 570 -10.67 32.41 10.60
CA SER A 570 -11.36 31.28 11.21
C SER A 570 -11.14 29.99 10.40
N ASP A 571 -9.99 29.85 9.74
CA ASP A 571 -9.73 28.62 8.99
C ASP A 571 -9.55 27.46 9.97
N ILE A 572 -10.15 26.34 9.62
CA ILE A 572 -10.09 25.10 10.38
C ILE A 572 -9.64 24.02 9.42
N ALA A 573 -8.64 23.24 9.80
CA ALA A 573 -8.12 22.17 8.97
C ALA A 573 -8.14 20.82 9.69
N ILE A 574 -8.27 19.75 8.91
CA ILE A 574 -8.17 18.36 9.35
C ILE A 574 -7.23 17.58 8.42
N ASP A 575 -6.60 16.55 8.98
CA ASP A 575 -5.71 15.65 8.26
C ASP A 575 -5.61 14.28 8.93
N ASP A 576 -5.07 13.29 8.20
CA ASP A 576 -4.78 11.92 8.68
C ASP A 576 -5.90 11.27 9.49
N VAL A 577 -7.08 11.23 8.88
CA VAL A 577 -8.26 10.66 9.51
C VAL A 577 -8.18 9.13 9.50
N VAL A 578 -8.25 8.53 10.67
CA VAL A 578 -8.27 7.07 10.88
C VAL A 578 -9.53 6.71 11.66
N LEU A 579 -10.30 5.78 11.11
CA LEU A 579 -11.42 5.13 11.76
C LEU A 579 -11.13 3.65 11.87
N GLU A 580 -11.19 3.11 13.08
CA GLU A 580 -10.88 1.72 13.36
C GLU A 580 -11.84 1.13 14.38
N GLY A 581 -12.00 -0.20 14.33
CA GLY A 581 -12.75 -0.95 15.34
C GLY A 581 -11.89 -1.17 16.57
N GLY A 582 -12.50 -1.13 17.75
CA GLY A 582 -11.83 -1.23 19.04
C GLY A 582 -11.85 0.08 19.83
N PRO A 583 -11.46 0.05 21.12
CA PRO A 583 -11.22 1.26 21.89
C PRO A 583 -10.09 2.07 21.25
N CYS A 584 -10.04 3.37 21.54
CA CYS A 584 -8.88 4.15 21.15
C CYS A 584 -7.65 3.63 21.90
N PRO A 585 -6.48 3.53 21.24
CA PRO A 585 -5.27 3.09 21.90
C PRO A 585 -5.00 3.95 23.14
N ASP A 586 -4.96 3.32 24.32
CA ASP A 586 -4.52 3.97 25.54
C ASP A 586 -3.06 4.39 25.36
N GLU A 587 -2.72 5.65 25.62
CA GLU A 587 -1.33 6.13 25.67
C GLU A 587 -0.48 5.44 26.78
N GLN A 588 -0.99 4.39 27.46
CA GLN A 588 -0.37 3.75 28.63
C GLN A 588 -0.29 2.21 28.63
N MET A 589 -0.60 1.49 27.54
CA MET A 589 -0.51 0.03 27.51
C MET A 589 0.57 -0.50 26.57
N ASN A 590 1.83 -0.18 26.86
CA ASN A 590 2.94 -1.09 26.62
C ASN A 590 3.85 -1.14 27.87
N GLY A 591 3.56 -2.10 28.75
CA GLY A 591 4.56 -2.68 29.64
C GLY A 591 4.86 -1.98 30.98
N TYR A 592 3.87 -1.64 31.80
CA TYR A 592 4.11 -1.54 33.25
C TYR A 592 3.02 -2.23 34.06
N ARG A 593 3.31 -3.46 34.51
CA ARG A 593 2.63 -4.04 35.67
C ARG A 593 2.86 -3.11 36.86
N ARG A 594 1.80 -2.46 37.32
CA ARG A 594 1.76 -1.72 38.58
C ARG A 594 2.06 -2.70 39.72
N TYR A 595 3.26 -2.65 40.27
CA TYR A 595 3.48 -3.11 41.64
C TYR A 595 2.94 -2.02 42.56
N SER A 596 1.93 -2.39 43.35
CA SER A 596 1.38 -1.60 44.45
C SER A 596 2.46 -1.37 45.50
N TYR A 597 2.76 -0.10 45.80
CA TYR A 597 3.51 0.28 46.99
C TYR A 597 2.53 0.47 48.15
N GLU A 598 2.46 -0.52 49.04
CA GLU A 598 2.03 -0.29 50.42
C GLU A 598 3.26 0.02 51.27
N GLY A 599 3.15 1.11 52.06
CA GLY A 599 3.94 1.35 53.26
C GLY A 599 5.29 2.01 53.03
N PHE A 600 5.38 3.32 53.28
CA PHE A 600 6.41 3.84 54.18
C PHE A 600 5.96 5.17 54.81
N GLU A 601 6.11 5.23 56.13
CA GLU A 601 5.58 6.23 57.04
C GLU A 601 6.14 7.64 56.87
N SER A 602 5.25 8.58 57.20
CA SER A 602 5.47 10.00 57.46
C SER A 602 6.43 10.26 58.63
N LYS A 603 7.59 10.89 58.35
CA LYS A 603 8.31 11.85 59.21
C LYS A 603 9.04 12.80 58.25
N SER A 604 8.81 14.11 58.16
CA SER A 604 8.89 15.12 59.21
C SER A 604 8.38 16.45 58.66
N ALA A 605 7.61 17.19 59.46
CA ALA A 605 7.24 18.58 59.24
C ALA A 605 8.14 19.53 60.05
N LYS A 606 8.21 20.80 59.61
CA LYS A 606 9.00 21.98 60.08
C LYS A 606 10.34 22.11 59.32
N ILE A 607 10.56 23.16 58.53
CA ILE A 607 10.77 24.54 58.98
C ILE A 607 10.24 25.56 57.95
N LEU A 608 9.44 26.52 58.42
CA LEU A 608 9.13 27.80 57.77
C LEU A 608 10.28 28.80 58.05
N ARG A 609 10.74 29.54 57.04
CA ARG A 609 10.63 31.02 56.98
C ARG A 609 11.54 31.68 55.92
N SER A 610 10.89 32.61 55.22
CA SER A 610 11.36 33.92 54.74
C SER A 610 12.58 34.02 53.82
N LYS A 611 12.35 34.54 52.62
CA LYS A 611 13.06 35.72 52.13
C LYS A 611 12.18 36.50 51.13
N GLN A 612 11.90 37.74 51.53
CA GLN A 612 11.32 38.81 50.71
C GLN A 612 12.17 39.08 49.47
N TRP A 613 11.51 39.39 48.36
CA TRP A 613 12.09 40.17 47.27
C TRP A 613 11.59 41.61 47.41
N THR A 614 12.53 42.55 47.44
CA THR A 614 12.28 43.99 47.34
C THR A 614 12.66 44.42 45.92
N VAL A 615 11.71 45.14 45.30
CA VAL A 615 11.72 46.00 44.09
C VAL A 615 12.77 45.72 43.03
#